data_AF-A0A170WHL6-F1
#
_entry.id   AF-A0A170WHL6-F1
#
_cell.length_a   1.000
_cell.length_b   1.000
_cell.length_c   1.000
_cell.angle_alpha   90.00
_cell.angle_beta   90.00
_cell.angle_gamma   90.00
#
_symmetry.space_group_name_H-M   'P 1'
#
loop_
_entity.id
_entity.type
_entity.pdbx_description
1 polymer ?
#
loop_
_entity_poly.entity_id
_entity_poly.type
_entity_poly.pdbx_seq_one_letter_code
_entity_poly.pdbx_strand_id
1 'polypeptide(L)'
;QSEFMDGHVESSGGEDGKKHRFTLARLVFSFSQTFGTLKTICDVINAIQNTKGGAALTSLYPMRYHGDPRYSTILDDIVTHAERPLMNMICTWMVEGELRDPYDEFFIAINTECHDRDIWRNKFILRQH
;
A
#
# COMPACT_ATOMS: atom_id res chain seq x y z
N GLN A 1 49.64 24.24 59.75
CA GLN A 1 48.72 23.09 59.63
C GLN A 1 47.31 23.67 59.64
N SER A 2 46.47 23.21 58.70
CA SER A 2 45.12 23.67 58.29
C SER A 2 45.04 25.13 57.80
N GLU A 3 44.96 25.37 56.48
CA GLU A 3 43.76 25.22 55.62
C GLU A 3 42.64 26.16 56.05
N PHE A 4 42.32 27.15 55.22
CA PHE A 4 40.95 27.39 54.79
C PHE A 4 40.98 27.96 53.37
N MET A 5 40.50 27.11 52.47
CA MET A 5 40.61 27.17 51.03
C MET A 5 39.48 28.02 50.44
N ASP A 6 39.81 28.57 49.28
CA ASP A 6 39.03 29.39 48.37
C ASP A 6 37.56 28.95 48.22
N GLY A 7 36.65 29.92 48.33
CA GLY A 7 35.20 29.71 48.21
C GLY A 7 34.79 29.60 46.74
N HIS A 8 34.75 28.37 46.22
CA HIS A 8 34.14 28.09 44.92
C HIS A 8 32.65 27.74 45.04
N VAL A 9 31.88 28.44 44.21
CA VAL A 9 30.49 28.31 43.76
C VAL A 9 29.87 26.90 43.85
N GLU A 10 28.67 26.81 44.43
CA GLU A 10 27.58 25.98 43.89
C GLU A 10 26.26 26.76 43.96
N SER A 11 25.98 27.49 42.87
CA SER A 11 24.66 28.00 42.57
C SER A 11 23.77 26.80 42.20
N SER A 12 22.88 26.44 43.12
CA SER A 12 21.74 25.55 42.89
C SER A 12 20.88 26.12 41.76
N GLY A 13 21.17 25.70 40.54
CA GLY A 13 20.33 25.89 39.38
C GLY A 13 19.71 24.55 39.04
N GLY A 14 18.53 24.28 39.62
CA GLY A 14 17.73 23.13 39.23
C GLY A 14 17.49 23.20 37.72
N GLU A 15 18.07 22.26 36.98
CA GLU A 15 17.70 21.99 35.60
C GLU A 15 16.28 21.44 35.61
N ASP A 16 15.37 22.40 35.60
CA ASP A 16 13.95 22.28 35.34
C ASP A 16 13.76 21.33 34.16
N GLY A 17 13.32 20.12 34.48
CA GLY A 17 12.93 19.12 33.52
C GLY A 17 11.92 19.77 32.59
N LYS A 18 12.37 20.14 31.39
CA LYS A 18 11.54 20.71 30.32
C LYS A 18 10.42 19.72 30.04
N LYS A 19 9.32 19.85 30.78
CA LYS A 19 8.05 19.18 30.51
C LYS A 19 7.71 19.60 29.09
N HIS A 20 7.87 18.70 28.13
CA HIS A 20 7.64 18.98 26.73
C HIS A 20 6.14 19.24 26.57
N ARG A 21 5.73 20.50 26.73
CA ARG A 21 4.33 20.93 26.67
C ARG A 21 3.87 20.77 25.24
N PHE A 22 3.32 19.60 24.91
CA PHE A 22 2.59 19.40 23.68
C PHE A 22 1.30 20.20 23.76
N THR A 23 1.17 21.20 22.89
CA THR A 23 -0.12 21.84 22.66
C THR A 23 -0.92 20.98 21.69
N LEU A 24 -2.25 21.01 21.81
CA LEU A 24 -3.14 20.34 20.86
C LEU A 24 -2.81 20.76 19.41
N ALA A 25 -2.52 22.04 19.20
CA ALA A 25 -2.09 22.57 17.91
C ALA A 25 -0.82 21.90 17.37
N ARG A 26 0.19 21.66 18.22
CA ARG A 26 1.43 20.98 17.82
C ARG A 26 1.19 19.52 17.48
N LEU A 27 0.31 18.85 18.23
CA LEU A 27 -0.10 17.47 17.94
C LEU A 27 -0.80 17.39 16.58
N VAL A 28 -1.82 18.22 16.34
CA VAL A 28 -2.59 18.24 15.08
C VAL A 28 -1.67 18.52 13.88
N PHE A 29 -0.75 19.48 14.02
CA PHE A 29 0.22 19.77 12.97
C PHE A 29 1.13 18.55 12.68
N SER A 30 1.65 17.90 13.72
CA SER A 30 2.47 16.70 13.56
C SER A 30 1.71 15.52 12.93
N PHE A 31 0.42 15.36 13.22
CA PHE A 31 -0.41 14.27 12.68
C PHE A 31 -1.00 14.56 11.31
N SER A 32 -1.05 15.82 10.88
CA SER A 32 -1.68 16.22 9.61
C SER A 32 -1.17 15.42 8.41
N GLN A 33 0.14 15.18 8.35
CA GLN A 33 0.78 14.39 7.30
C GLN A 33 0.37 12.91 7.38
N THR A 34 0.45 12.30 8.55
CA THR A 34 0.07 10.89 8.76
C THR A 34 -1.41 10.65 8.44
N PHE A 35 -2.27 11.62 8.77
CA PHE A 35 -3.68 11.56 8.48
C PHE A 35 -3.98 11.59 6.97
N GLY A 36 -3.24 12.42 6.21
CA GLY A 36 -3.34 12.44 4.75
C GLY A 36 -2.99 11.09 4.13
N THR A 37 -1.89 10.47 4.58
CA THR A 37 -1.50 9.13 4.09
C THR A 37 -2.54 8.08 4.45
N LEU A 38 -3.04 8.07 5.69
CA LEU A 38 -4.08 7.14 6.12
C LEU A 38 -5.35 7.31 5.28
N LYS A 39 -5.77 8.56 5.02
CA LYS A 39 -6.91 8.86 4.15
C LYS A 39 -6.69 8.30 2.74
N THR A 40 -5.52 8.51 2.13
CA THR A 40 -5.25 7.96 0.79
C THR A 40 -5.35 6.44 0.75
N ILE A 41 -4.89 5.75 1.80
CA ILE A 41 -5.01 4.28 1.90
C ILE A 41 -6.47 3.88 2.08
N CYS A 42 -7.25 4.60 2.88
CA CYS A 42 -8.69 4.35 3.00
C CYS A 42 -9.42 4.53 1.66
N ASP A 43 -9.07 5.57 0.90
CA ASP A 43 -9.65 5.82 -0.42
C ASP A 43 -9.30 4.69 -1.41
N VAL A 44 -8.07 4.16 -1.33
CA VAL A 44 -7.65 2.95 -2.07
C VAL A 44 -8.49 1.72 -1.69
N ILE A 45 -8.64 1.46 -0.39
CA ILE A 45 -9.41 0.30 0.11
C ILE A 45 -10.87 0.40 -0.35
N ASN A 46 -11.45 1.59 -0.30
CA ASN A 46 -12.82 1.84 -0.77
C ASN A 46 -12.97 1.57 -2.27
N ALA A 47 -11.97 1.92 -3.08
CA ALA A 47 -11.99 1.66 -4.52
C ALA A 47 -11.95 0.16 -4.86
N ILE A 48 -11.23 -0.65 -4.06
CA ILE A 48 -11.04 -2.08 -4.35
C ILE A 48 -12.05 -3.02 -3.69
N GLN A 49 -12.86 -2.53 -2.76
CA GLN A 49 -13.69 -3.36 -1.85
C GLN A 49 -14.57 -4.41 -2.55
N ASN A 50 -15.10 -4.11 -3.74
CA ASN A 50 -15.98 -4.99 -4.51
C ASN A 50 -15.38 -5.43 -5.84
N THR A 51 -14.05 -5.38 -5.96
CA THR A 51 -13.33 -5.72 -7.19
C THR A 51 -12.33 -6.83 -6.92
N LYS A 52 -12.01 -7.60 -7.96
CA LYS A 52 -11.12 -8.76 -7.84
C LYS A 52 -10.14 -8.79 -9.01
N GLY A 53 -8.92 -9.30 -8.77
CA GLY A 53 -7.90 -9.46 -9.79
C GLY A 53 -7.67 -8.21 -10.64
N GLY A 54 -7.82 -8.35 -11.96
CA GLY A 54 -7.62 -7.25 -12.91
C GLY A 54 -8.54 -6.04 -12.70
N ALA A 55 -9.78 -6.24 -12.25
CA ALA A 55 -10.72 -5.15 -12.02
C ALA A 55 -10.28 -4.22 -10.87
N ALA A 56 -9.63 -4.80 -9.85
CA ALA A 56 -9.03 -4.02 -8.77
C ALA A 56 -7.88 -3.16 -9.28
N LEU A 57 -7.00 -3.75 -10.12
CA LEU A 57 -5.91 -3.01 -10.75
C LEU A 57 -6.40 -1.89 -11.67
N THR A 58 -7.45 -2.12 -12.45
CA THR A 58 -8.06 -1.08 -13.29
C THR A 58 -8.61 0.06 -12.44
N SER A 59 -9.20 -0.24 -11.28
CA SER A 59 -9.71 0.76 -10.34
C SER A 59 -8.58 1.53 -9.64
N LEU A 60 -7.45 0.87 -9.36
CA LEU A 60 -6.27 1.47 -8.75
C LEU A 60 -5.47 2.37 -9.70
N TYR A 61 -5.41 2.03 -10.98
CA TYR A 61 -4.52 2.66 -11.95
C TYR A 61 -4.66 4.20 -12.03
N PRO A 62 -5.86 4.80 -12.05
CA PRO A 62 -6.02 6.25 -12.08
C PRO A 62 -5.51 6.95 -10.81
N MET A 63 -5.54 6.27 -9.66
CA MET A 63 -5.12 6.87 -8.38
C MET A 63 -3.62 7.14 -8.33
N ARG A 64 -2.82 6.43 -9.14
CA ARG A 64 -1.37 6.66 -9.26
C ARG A 64 -1.04 8.10 -9.69
N TYR A 65 -1.90 8.75 -10.47
CA TYR A 65 -1.71 10.11 -10.97
C TYR A 65 -2.11 11.16 -9.92
N HIS A 66 -1.40 11.16 -8.80
CA HIS A 66 -1.59 12.15 -7.74
C HIS A 66 -0.64 13.34 -7.93
N GLY A 67 -1.12 14.57 -7.73
CA GLY A 67 -0.32 15.79 -7.93
C GLY A 67 0.75 16.04 -6.85
N ASP A 68 0.58 15.46 -5.67
CA ASP A 68 1.58 15.49 -4.59
C ASP A 68 2.49 14.24 -4.68
N PRO A 69 3.82 14.42 -4.87
CA PRO A 69 4.80 13.34 -4.97
C PRO A 69 4.81 12.34 -3.81
N ARG A 70 4.41 12.79 -2.62
CA ARG A 70 4.40 11.95 -1.41
C ARG A 70 3.36 10.84 -1.52
N TYR A 71 2.14 11.19 -1.97
CA TYR A 71 1.08 10.22 -2.15
C TYR A 71 1.25 9.43 -3.44
N SER A 72 1.78 10.05 -4.50
CA SER A 72 2.04 9.33 -5.76
C SER A 72 3.02 8.18 -5.57
N THR A 73 4.07 8.37 -4.77
CA THR A 73 5.05 7.29 -4.47
C THR A 73 4.38 6.09 -3.79
N ILE A 74 3.55 6.35 -2.78
CA ILE A 74 2.86 5.29 -2.04
C ILE A 74 1.86 4.57 -2.94
N LEU A 75 1.10 5.31 -3.75
CA LEU A 75 0.13 4.75 -4.68
C LEU A 75 0.81 3.96 -5.80
N ASP A 76 1.96 4.43 -6.28
CA ASP A 76 2.78 3.72 -7.25
C ASP A 76 3.30 2.40 -6.71
N ASP A 77 3.83 2.41 -5.48
CA ASP A 77 4.30 1.18 -4.82
C ASP A 77 3.16 0.17 -4.68
N ILE A 78 1.96 0.61 -4.25
CA ILE A 78 0.78 -0.26 -4.12
C ILE A 78 0.40 -0.87 -5.47
N VAL A 79 0.29 -0.05 -6.53
CA VAL A 79 -0.08 -0.53 -7.88
C VAL A 79 0.98 -1.48 -8.42
N THR A 80 2.26 -1.14 -8.28
CA THR A 80 3.40 -1.96 -8.73
C THR A 80 3.47 -3.30 -7.98
N HIS A 81 3.06 -3.34 -6.71
CA HIS A 81 2.98 -4.61 -5.99
C HIS A 81 1.75 -5.43 -6.39
N ALA A 82 0.61 -4.77 -6.65
CA ALA A 82 -0.62 -5.43 -7.06
C ALA A 82 -0.55 -5.99 -8.50
N GLU A 83 0.23 -5.39 -9.40
CA GLU A 83 0.36 -5.86 -10.79
C GLU A 83 1.20 -7.14 -10.95
N ARG A 84 2.13 -7.38 -10.01
CA ARG A 84 3.04 -8.55 -10.04
C ARG A 84 2.33 -9.90 -10.19
N PRO A 85 1.32 -10.25 -9.36
CA PRO A 85 0.62 -11.52 -9.52
C PRO A 85 -0.06 -11.62 -10.88
N LEU A 86 -0.67 -10.53 -11.38
CA LEU A 86 -1.30 -10.51 -12.69
C LEU A 86 -0.28 -10.76 -13.81
N MET A 87 0.84 -10.03 -13.81
CA MET A 87 1.91 -10.22 -14.80
C MET A 87 2.50 -11.62 -14.74
N ASN A 88 2.67 -12.18 -13.54
CA ASN A 88 3.15 -13.56 -13.38
C ASN A 88 2.18 -14.56 -14.04
N MET A 89 0.87 -14.42 -13.79
CA MET A 89 -0.15 -15.27 -14.44
C MET A 89 -0.12 -15.15 -15.97
N ILE A 90 0.05 -13.93 -16.51
CA ILE A 90 0.18 -13.71 -17.96
C ILE A 90 1.43 -14.41 -18.50
N CYS A 91 2.58 -14.21 -17.84
CA CYS A 91 3.85 -14.80 -18.28
C CYS A 91 3.80 -16.34 -18.25
N THR A 92 3.33 -16.94 -17.17
CA THR A 92 3.17 -18.40 -17.08
C THR A 92 2.21 -18.91 -18.14
N TRP A 93 1.08 -18.23 -18.36
CA TRP A 93 0.12 -18.60 -19.39
C TRP A 93 0.73 -18.56 -20.80
N MET A 94 1.48 -17.49 -21.13
CA MET A 94 2.06 -17.32 -22.47
C MET A 94 3.24 -18.25 -22.73
N VAL A 95 4.04 -18.57 -21.71
CA VAL A 95 5.28 -19.35 -21.85
C VAL A 95 5.04 -20.84 -21.65
N GLU A 96 4.34 -21.22 -20.58
CA GLU A 96 4.10 -22.62 -20.21
C GLU A 96 2.78 -23.15 -20.80
N GLY A 97 1.85 -22.28 -21.20
CA GLY A 97 0.52 -22.68 -21.65
C GLY A 97 -0.38 -23.18 -20.51
N GLU A 98 0.06 -22.98 -19.26
CA GLU A 98 -0.67 -23.39 -18.06
C GLU A 98 -1.36 -22.20 -17.40
N LEU A 99 -2.65 -22.35 -17.10
CA LEU A 99 -3.41 -21.37 -16.35
C LEU A 99 -3.30 -21.68 -14.85
N ARG A 100 -2.43 -20.95 -14.14
CA ARG A 100 -2.28 -21.06 -12.68
C ARG A 100 -3.03 -19.93 -11.98
N ASP A 101 -4.33 -20.12 -11.80
CA ASP A 101 -5.24 -19.16 -11.16
C ASP A 101 -5.93 -19.78 -9.93
N PRO A 102 -5.23 -19.93 -8.79
CA PRO A 102 -5.78 -20.58 -7.59
C PRO A 102 -6.93 -19.80 -6.95
N TYR A 103 -7.04 -18.50 -7.24
CA TYR A 103 -8.01 -17.61 -6.62
C TYR A 103 -9.12 -17.17 -7.57
N ASP A 104 -9.15 -17.64 -8.82
CA ASP A 104 -10.17 -17.25 -9.80
C ASP A 104 -10.17 -15.71 -10.03
N GLU A 105 -8.99 -15.16 -10.31
CA GLU A 105 -8.70 -13.73 -10.47
C GLU A 105 -8.21 -13.34 -11.87
N PHE A 106 -7.77 -14.32 -12.66
CA PHE A 106 -7.24 -14.08 -13.99
C PHE A 106 -8.36 -13.84 -15.01
N PHE A 107 -8.15 -12.99 -16.01
CA PHE A 107 -9.21 -12.66 -16.97
C PHE A 107 -9.60 -13.82 -17.91
N ILE A 108 -8.82 -14.90 -17.95
CA ILE A 108 -9.13 -16.13 -18.69
C ILE A 108 -9.52 -17.23 -17.69
N ALA A 109 -10.60 -17.95 -17.97
CA ALA A 109 -11.04 -19.12 -17.22
C ALA A 109 -11.12 -20.36 -18.12
N ILE A 110 -11.00 -21.54 -17.53
CA ILE A 110 -11.20 -22.82 -18.22
C ILE A 110 -12.67 -23.21 -18.10
N ASN A 111 -13.31 -23.47 -19.23
CA ASN A 111 -14.65 -24.04 -19.27
C ASN A 111 -14.56 -25.56 -19.09
N THR A 112 -14.93 -26.06 -17.91
CA THR A 112 -14.93 -27.49 -17.57
C THR A 112 -16.07 -28.27 -18.21
N GLU A 113 -17.11 -27.60 -18.69
CA GLU A 113 -18.27 -28.21 -19.36
C GLU A 113 -18.09 -28.33 -20.88
N CYS A 114 -16.92 -27.95 -21.40
CA CYS A 114 -16.62 -27.99 -22.82
C CYS A 114 -16.53 -29.44 -23.33
N HIS A 115 -17.31 -29.78 -24.35
CA HIS A 115 -17.19 -31.06 -25.05
C HIS A 115 -15.86 -31.13 -25.81
N ASP A 116 -15.25 -32.32 -25.88
CA ASP A 116 -13.99 -32.58 -26.60
C ASP A 116 -13.94 -32.05 -28.06
N ARG A 117 -15.08 -31.97 -28.74
CA ARG A 117 -15.15 -31.48 -30.13
C ARG A 117 -15.00 -29.97 -30.24
N ASP A 118 -15.26 -29.24 -29.16
CA ASP A 118 -15.29 -27.77 -29.13
C ASP A 118 -14.15 -27.16 -28.31
N ILE A 119 -13.15 -27.97 -27.91
CA ILE A 119 -11.98 -27.53 -27.12
C ILE A 119 -11.36 -26.25 -27.68
N TRP A 120 -11.12 -26.20 -29.00
CA TRP A 120 -10.47 -25.06 -29.65
C TRP A 120 -11.31 -23.78 -29.65
N ARG A 121 -12.62 -23.89 -29.45
CA ARG A 121 -13.54 -22.75 -29.44
C ARG A 121 -13.88 -22.29 -28.03
N ASN A 122 -14.08 -23.25 -27.12
CA ASN A 122 -14.78 -23.00 -25.86
C ASN A 122 -13.97 -23.37 -24.62
N LYS A 123 -12.77 -23.97 -24.75
CA LYS A 123 -11.97 -24.36 -23.57
C LYS A 123 -11.55 -23.16 -22.72
N PHE A 124 -11.22 -22.03 -23.36
CA PHE A 124 -10.79 -20.81 -22.68
C PHE A 124 -11.81 -19.70 -22.95
N ILE A 125 -12.35 -19.15 -21.87
CA ILE A 125 -13.35 -18.07 -21.93
C ILE A 125 -12.85 -16.85 -21.17
N LEU A 126 -13.29 -15.67 -21.57
CA LEU A 126 -13.04 -14.44 -20.81
C LEU A 126 -14.00 -14.37 -19.64
N ARG A 127 -13.47 -14.16 -18.43
CA ARG A 127 -14.29 -13.93 -17.24
C ARG A 127 -14.82 -12.49 -17.27
N GLN A 128 -16.14 -12.31 -17.17
CA GLN A 128 -16.72 -11.00 -16.90
C GLN A 128 -16.70 -10.78 -15.37
N HIS A 129 -15.98 -9.74 -14.95
CA HIS A 129 -15.90 -9.26 -13.58
C HIS A 129 -16.70 -7.97 -13.42
#